data_AF-A0A7W3P5Y0-F1
#
_entry.id   AF-A0A7W3P5Y0-F1
#
_cell.length_a   1.000
_cell.length_b   1.000
_cell.length_c   1.000
_cell.angle_alpha   90.00
_cell.angle_beta   90.00
_cell.angle_gamma   90.00
#
_symmetry.space_group_name_H-M   'P 1'
#
loop_
_entity.id
_entity.type
_entity.pdbx_description
1 polymer ?
#
loop_
_entity_poly.entity_id
_entity_poly.type
_entity_poly.pdbx_seq_one_letter_code
_entity_poly.pdbx_strand_id
1 'polypeptide(L)'
;MAESGTVHRPSAAAVRVVAEPEAFGGWVLAAPFRAHLLHLLAATGLPIRVLAELAGASPRSVTRLLRGREGRPLTRIDPLLARRLYALTPRTVRETRELAVDPERGVAALARLLDHGWTTDDVADRLRLSRGLVGALRDGRRGMVSRWVEAHLVAAARMVESRPLGVGAPAAGTAAGVEHDRATRTAAVA
;
A
#
# COMPACT_ATOMS: atom_id res chain seq x y z
N MET A 1 -51.95 -5.25 -3.88
CA MET A 1 -51.43 -4.21 -4.80
C MET A 1 -50.70 -3.23 -3.89
N ALA A 2 -49.37 -3.12 -3.92
CA ALA A 2 -48.55 -2.50 -5.00
C ALA A 2 -49.01 -1.06 -5.27
N GLU A 3 -48.18 -0.01 -5.33
CA GLU A 3 -46.74 0.15 -5.11
C GLU A 3 -46.44 1.66 -4.87
N SER A 4 -45.29 2.14 -4.38
CA SER A 4 -44.04 1.49 -3.94
C SER A 4 -43.33 2.33 -2.85
N GLY A 5 -42.34 1.75 -2.15
CA GLY A 5 -41.55 2.43 -1.11
C GLY A 5 -40.21 2.95 -1.63
N THR A 6 -40.14 4.23 -2.04
CA THR A 6 -38.90 4.85 -2.53
C THR A 6 -37.89 5.04 -1.39
N VAL A 7 -37.04 4.03 -1.18
CA VAL A 7 -35.85 4.13 -0.32
C VAL A 7 -34.88 5.11 -0.98
N HIS A 8 -34.82 6.33 -0.45
CA HIS A 8 -33.84 7.33 -0.88
C HIS A 8 -32.44 6.91 -0.41
N ARG A 9 -31.77 6.11 -1.25
CA ARG A 9 -30.39 5.68 -1.09
C ARG A 9 -29.49 6.93 -1.07
N PRO A 10 -28.77 7.24 0.01
CA PRO A 10 -27.82 8.36 -0.01
C PRO A 10 -26.76 8.07 -1.08
N SER A 11 -26.70 8.95 -2.08
CA SER A 11 -25.81 8.81 -3.23
C SER A 11 -24.35 8.83 -2.80
N ALA A 12 -23.51 8.16 -3.60
CA ALA A 12 -22.09 7.95 -3.32
C ALA A 12 -21.41 9.25 -2.85
N ALA A 13 -20.72 9.17 -1.72
CA ALA A 13 -19.98 10.28 -1.16
C ALA A 13 -19.03 10.84 -2.22
N ALA A 14 -19.30 12.06 -2.69
CA ALA A 14 -18.35 12.80 -3.49
C ALA A 14 -17.07 12.93 -2.68
N VAL A 15 -16.06 12.14 -3.04
CA VAL A 15 -14.69 12.33 -2.58
C VAL A 15 -14.31 13.71 -3.07
N ARG A 16 -14.50 14.71 -2.21
CA ARG A 16 -13.96 16.05 -2.45
C ARG A 16 -12.46 15.85 -2.57
N VAL A 17 -11.98 15.95 -3.81
CA VAL A 17 -10.62 16.40 -4.07
C VAL A 17 -10.49 17.66 -3.23
N VAL A 18 -9.73 17.56 -2.13
CA VAL A 18 -9.50 18.69 -1.24
C VAL A 18 -8.85 19.73 -2.12
N ALA A 19 -9.59 20.82 -2.38
CA ALA A 19 -9.12 21.92 -3.19
C ALA A 19 -7.72 22.30 -2.73
N GLU A 20 -6.80 22.49 -3.69
CA GLU A 20 -5.41 22.80 -3.34
C GLU A 20 -5.40 24.02 -2.42
N PRO A 21 -4.98 23.88 -1.15
CA PRO A 21 -5.05 24.98 -0.21
C PRO A 21 -4.14 26.08 -0.73
N GLU A 22 -4.66 27.31 -0.71
CA GLU A 22 -4.03 28.48 -1.31
C GLU A 22 -2.55 28.54 -0.98
N ALA A 23 -1.75 28.85 -2.00
CA ALA A 23 -0.30 28.80 -1.93
C ALA A 23 0.23 29.81 -0.90
N PHE A 24 0.44 29.35 0.33
CA PHE A 24 1.26 30.04 1.32
C PHE A 24 2.63 30.29 0.69
N GLY A 25 2.90 31.54 0.29
CA GLY A 25 3.94 31.93 -0.67
C GLY A 25 5.39 31.85 -0.17
N GLY A 26 5.77 30.78 0.54
CA GLY A 26 7.10 30.59 1.10
C GLY A 26 7.58 29.15 1.00
N TRP A 27 8.47 28.87 0.05
CA TRP A 27 9.23 27.62 -0.01
C TRP A 27 10.00 27.37 1.31
N VAL A 28 9.68 26.30 2.05
CA VAL A 28 10.30 26.01 3.35
C VAL A 28 11.55 25.14 3.23
N LEU A 29 12.48 25.26 4.19
CA LEU A 29 13.71 24.47 4.22
C LEU A 29 13.41 22.96 4.29
N ALA A 30 14.00 22.19 3.39
CA ALA A 30 13.76 20.75 3.27
C ALA A 30 14.49 19.89 4.32
N ALA A 31 15.58 20.41 4.91
CA ALA A 31 16.46 19.63 5.78
C ALA A 31 15.76 19.04 7.03
N PRO A 32 14.92 19.79 7.79
CA PRO A 32 14.19 19.24 8.93
C PRO A 32 13.25 18.09 8.53
N PHE A 33 12.51 18.25 7.43
CA PHE A 33 11.56 17.23 6.94
C PHE A 33 12.27 15.98 6.41
N ARG A 34 13.47 16.12 5.83
CA ARG A 34 14.34 14.99 5.47
C ARG A 34 14.82 14.24 6.72
N ALA A 35 15.30 14.96 7.74
CA ALA A 35 15.73 14.34 9.00
C ALA A 35 14.57 13.63 9.71
N HIS A 36 13.39 14.25 9.74
CA HIS A 36 12.16 13.67 10.28
C HIS A 36 11.73 12.39 9.56
N LEU A 37 11.77 12.37 8.22
CA LEU A 37 11.50 11.15 7.44
C LEU A 37 12.54 10.04 7.70
N LEU A 38 13.83 10.37 7.84
CA LEU A 38 14.86 9.40 8.19
C LEU A 38 14.61 8.82 9.59
N HIS A 39 14.21 9.65 10.56
CA HIS A 39 13.79 9.19 11.88
C HIS A 39 12.55 8.29 11.82
N LEU A 40 11.52 8.64 11.04
CA LEU A 40 10.33 7.81 10.84
C LEU A 40 10.66 6.45 10.23
N LEU A 41 11.56 6.41 9.24
CA LEU A 41 12.03 5.15 8.63
C LEU A 41 12.70 4.26 9.68
N ALA A 42 13.62 4.81 10.47
CA ALA A 42 14.33 4.08 11.53
C ALA A 42 13.37 3.61 12.65
N ALA A 43 12.45 4.48 13.09
CA ALA A 43 11.56 4.22 14.22
C ALA A 43 10.39 3.29 13.90
N THR A 44 10.01 3.13 12.62
CA THR A 44 8.81 2.37 12.23
C THR A 44 9.11 1.18 11.32
N GLY A 45 10.28 1.13 10.68
CA GLY A 45 10.65 0.11 9.69
C GLY A 45 9.79 0.12 8.42
N LEU A 46 8.92 1.11 8.21
CA LEU A 46 7.99 1.12 7.08
C LEU A 46 8.68 1.51 5.77
N PRO A 47 8.27 0.93 4.62
CA PRO A 47 8.76 1.38 3.32
C PRO A 47 8.41 2.84 3.04
N ILE A 48 9.31 3.56 2.36
CA ILE A 48 9.13 4.97 1.96
C ILE A 48 7.78 5.22 1.26
N ARG A 49 7.32 4.28 0.41
CA ARG A 49 6.05 4.37 -0.31
C ARG A 49 4.83 4.33 0.61
N VAL A 50 4.90 3.57 1.71
CA VAL A 50 3.83 3.47 2.72
C VAL A 50 3.79 4.73 3.56
N LEU A 51 4.94 5.26 4.00
CA LEU A 51 5.01 6.56 4.67
C LEU A 51 4.49 7.70 3.79
N ALA A 52 4.76 7.65 2.48
CA ALA A 52 4.21 8.61 1.52
C ALA A 52 2.68 8.53 1.41
N GLU A 53 2.09 7.32 1.30
CA GLU A 53 0.63 7.14 1.29
C GLU A 53 -0.03 7.55 2.62
N LEU A 54 0.60 7.25 3.77
CA LEU A 54 0.10 7.68 5.08
C LEU A 54 0.16 9.20 5.26
N ALA A 55 1.19 9.88 4.73
CA ALA A 55 1.26 11.34 4.69
C ALA A 55 0.35 11.98 3.62
N GLY A 56 -0.30 11.20 2.74
CA GLY A 56 -1.00 11.74 1.57
C GLY A 56 -0.06 12.48 0.60
N ALA A 57 1.22 12.09 0.56
CA ALA A 57 2.26 12.70 -0.26
C ALA A 57 2.60 11.84 -1.48
N SER A 58 3.02 12.46 -2.58
CA SER A 58 3.53 11.72 -3.75
C SER A 58 4.79 10.92 -3.38
N PRO A 59 4.84 9.59 -3.65
CA PRO A 59 6.04 8.80 -3.41
C PRO A 59 7.28 9.34 -4.13
N ARG A 60 7.09 10.01 -5.28
CA ARG A 60 8.18 10.67 -6.04
C ARG A 60 8.74 11.88 -5.28
N SER A 61 7.87 12.70 -4.68
CA SER A 61 8.28 13.86 -3.88
C SER A 61 9.02 13.43 -2.60
N VAL A 62 8.50 12.42 -1.90
CA VAL A 62 9.17 11.85 -0.70
C VAL A 62 10.52 11.22 -1.05
N THR A 63 10.60 10.48 -2.17
CA THR A 63 11.86 9.90 -2.65
C THR A 63 12.87 10.97 -3.03
N ARG A 64 12.45 12.04 -3.72
CA ARG A 64 13.32 13.19 -4.08
C ARG A 64 13.78 13.99 -2.86
N LEU A 65 12.95 14.09 -1.82
CA LEU A 65 13.34 14.73 -0.55
C LEU A 65 14.43 13.94 0.18
N LEU A 66 14.32 12.61 0.21
CA LEU A 66 15.27 11.71 0.86
C LEU A 66 16.58 11.53 0.06
N ARG A 67 16.49 11.29 -1.24
CA ARG A 67 17.62 10.91 -2.11
C ARG A 67 18.17 12.05 -2.98
N GLY A 68 17.51 13.20 -3.00
CA GLY A 68 17.85 14.31 -3.89
C GLY A 68 17.52 14.01 -5.36
N ARG A 69 18.23 14.69 -6.26
CA ARG A 69 18.27 14.43 -7.71
C ARG A 69 19.72 14.56 -8.16
N GLU A 70 20.25 13.55 -8.87
CA GLU A 70 21.62 13.58 -9.43
C GLU A 70 22.69 13.95 -8.37
N GLY A 71 22.60 13.33 -7.19
CA GLY A 71 23.47 13.59 -6.04
C GLY A 71 23.19 14.91 -5.28
N ARG A 72 22.37 15.81 -5.81
CA ARG A 72 22.05 17.10 -5.17
C ARG A 72 20.85 16.97 -4.23
N PRO A 73 20.98 17.22 -2.92
CA PRO A 73 19.84 17.16 -1.99
C PRO A 73 18.84 18.26 -2.30
N LEU A 74 17.55 17.98 -2.10
CA LEU A 74 16.53 19.01 -2.20
C LEU A 74 16.70 20.00 -1.03
N THR A 75 16.76 21.29 -1.34
CA THR A 75 17.02 22.38 -0.36
C THR A 75 15.75 23.00 0.19
N ARG A 76 14.69 23.08 -0.62
CA ARG A 76 13.37 23.58 -0.22
C ARG A 76 12.23 22.68 -0.72
N ILE A 77 11.12 22.65 0.01
CA ILE A 77 9.88 21.96 -0.35
C ILE A 77 8.69 22.92 -0.29
N ASP A 78 7.63 22.51 -0.97
CA ASP A 78 6.30 23.10 -0.89
C ASP A 78 5.73 23.01 0.56
N PRO A 79 5.04 24.05 1.08
CA PRO A 79 4.47 24.05 2.42
C PRO A 79 3.38 23.01 2.67
N LEU A 80 2.59 22.63 1.67
CA LEU A 80 1.56 21.59 1.84
C LEU A 80 2.22 20.21 2.02
N LEU A 81 3.26 19.91 1.24
CA LEU A 81 4.10 18.74 1.46
C LEU A 81 4.75 18.77 2.85
N ALA A 82 5.27 19.92 3.28
CA ALA A 82 5.87 20.09 4.60
C ALA A 82 4.88 19.78 5.74
N ARG A 83 3.67 20.37 5.69
CA ARG A 83 2.58 20.10 6.66
C ARG A 83 2.18 18.64 6.69
N ARG A 84 2.02 18.01 5.51
CA ARG A 84 1.69 16.58 5.38
C ARG A 84 2.75 15.66 6.01
N LEU A 85 4.04 15.97 5.80
CA LEU A 85 5.14 15.22 6.38
C LEU A 85 5.28 15.44 7.89
N TYR A 86 5.02 16.65 8.39
CA TYR A 86 5.09 16.97 9.81
C TYR A 86 3.99 16.31 10.64
N ALA A 87 2.78 16.17 10.09
CA ALA A 87 1.66 15.48 10.74
C ALA A 87 1.91 13.97 10.95
N LEU A 88 2.84 13.37 10.19
CA LEU A 88 3.21 11.97 10.33
C LEU A 88 4.26 11.82 11.45
N THR A 89 3.96 11.04 12.49
CA THR A 89 4.85 10.81 13.65
C THR A 89 4.92 9.32 13.96
N PRO A 90 5.91 8.82 14.73
CA PRO A 90 5.92 7.41 15.17
C PRO A 90 4.68 7.01 16.00
N ARG A 91 3.94 7.99 16.54
CA ARG A 91 2.66 7.79 17.22
C ARG A 91 1.51 7.68 16.20
N THR A 92 1.33 8.65 15.31
CA THR A 92 0.25 8.61 14.31
C THR A 92 0.40 7.45 13.33
N VAL A 93 1.62 7.00 13.03
CA VAL A 93 1.88 5.76 12.30
C VAL A 93 1.38 4.52 13.07
N ARG A 94 1.53 4.47 14.41
CA ARG A 94 1.01 3.36 15.22
C ARG A 94 -0.52 3.38 15.26
N GLU A 95 -1.12 4.55 15.48
CA GLU A 95 -2.58 4.76 15.49
C GLU A 95 -3.23 4.31 14.15
N THR A 96 -2.54 4.37 13.01
CA THR A 96 -3.07 3.84 11.72
C THR A 96 -3.30 2.32 11.70
N ARG A 97 -2.74 1.56 12.64
CA ARG A 97 -3.00 0.12 12.78
C ARG A 97 -4.34 -0.17 13.45
N GLU A 98 -4.84 0.77 14.24
CA GLU A 98 -6.06 0.68 15.03
C GLU A 98 -7.24 1.40 14.34
N LEU A 99 -6.95 2.44 13.54
CA LEU A 99 -7.94 3.16 12.74
C LEU A 99 -8.57 2.25 11.67
N ALA A 100 -9.80 1.81 11.93
CA ALA A 100 -10.64 1.11 10.96
C ALA A 100 -11.09 2.05 9.83
N VAL A 101 -11.02 1.55 8.60
CA VAL A 101 -11.44 2.22 7.37
C VAL A 101 -12.18 1.25 6.46
N ASP A 102 -12.97 1.82 5.55
CA ASP A 102 -13.66 1.07 4.51
C ASP A 102 -12.65 0.31 3.61
N PRO A 103 -12.90 -0.97 3.28
CA PRO A 103 -12.00 -1.78 2.49
C PRO A 103 -11.94 -1.40 1.00
N GLU A 104 -12.88 -0.63 0.43
CA GLU A 104 -13.01 -0.37 -1.02
C GLU A 104 -11.68 -0.04 -1.71
N ARG A 105 -10.95 0.96 -1.20
CA ARG A 105 -9.64 1.38 -1.76
C ARG A 105 -8.57 0.28 -1.65
N GLY A 106 -8.60 -0.49 -0.57
CA GLY A 106 -7.71 -1.63 -0.34
C GLY A 106 -8.03 -2.80 -1.27
N VAL A 107 -9.31 -3.11 -1.49
CA VAL A 107 -9.79 -4.13 -2.43
C VAL A 107 -9.47 -3.74 -3.87
N ALA A 108 -9.72 -2.49 -4.27
CA ALA A 108 -9.36 -1.99 -5.59
C ALA A 108 -7.83 -1.95 -5.81
N ALA A 109 -7.03 -1.80 -4.77
CA ALA A 109 -5.57 -1.93 -4.85
C ALA A 109 -5.11 -3.41 -4.91
N LEU A 110 -5.78 -4.31 -4.17
CA LEU A 110 -5.55 -5.74 -4.23
C LEU A 110 -5.86 -6.30 -5.62
N ALA A 111 -7.02 -5.97 -6.19
CA ALA A 111 -7.40 -6.38 -7.55
C ALA A 111 -6.30 -6.01 -8.56
N ARG A 112 -5.85 -4.76 -8.56
CA ARG A 112 -4.76 -4.31 -9.45
C ARG A 112 -3.43 -5.04 -9.24
N LEU A 113 -3.10 -5.48 -8.02
CA LEU A 113 -1.92 -6.32 -7.80
C LEU A 113 -2.10 -7.70 -8.45
N LEU A 114 -3.28 -8.31 -8.34
CA LEU A 114 -3.61 -9.58 -9.00
C LEU A 114 -3.60 -9.44 -10.53
N ASP A 115 -4.14 -8.34 -11.07
CA ASP A 115 -4.11 -8.03 -12.51
C ASP A 115 -2.67 -7.89 -13.06
N HIS A 116 -1.71 -7.48 -12.21
CA HIS A 116 -0.28 -7.44 -12.53
C HIS A 116 0.45 -8.76 -12.21
N GLY A 117 -0.29 -9.86 -12.08
CA GLY A 117 0.24 -11.22 -11.93
C GLY A 117 0.75 -11.60 -10.54
N TRP A 118 0.39 -10.85 -9.49
CA TRP A 118 0.71 -11.26 -8.11
C TRP A 118 -0.32 -12.30 -7.65
N THR A 119 0.13 -13.33 -6.93
CA THR A 119 -0.79 -14.22 -6.21
C THR A 119 -1.24 -13.62 -4.87
N THR A 120 -2.28 -14.17 -4.24
CA THR A 120 -2.65 -13.79 -2.86
C THR A 120 -1.55 -14.09 -1.85
N ASP A 121 -0.72 -15.10 -2.11
CA ASP A 121 0.43 -15.46 -1.29
C ASP A 121 1.58 -14.46 -1.48
N ASP A 122 1.88 -14.03 -2.72
CA ASP A 122 2.83 -12.95 -2.99
C ASP A 122 2.46 -11.67 -2.22
N VAL A 123 1.18 -11.31 -2.21
CA VAL A 123 0.66 -10.14 -1.49
C VAL A 123 0.81 -10.33 0.02
N ALA A 124 0.41 -11.47 0.55
CA ALA A 124 0.53 -11.78 1.98
C ALA A 124 1.98 -11.73 2.45
N ASP A 125 2.87 -12.44 1.77
CA ASP A 125 4.27 -12.60 2.19
C ASP A 125 5.08 -11.31 1.99
N ARG A 126 4.93 -10.61 0.85
CA ARG A 126 5.68 -9.36 0.57
C ARG A 126 5.20 -8.17 1.39
N LEU A 127 3.90 -8.07 1.69
CA LEU A 127 3.34 -6.98 2.51
C LEU A 127 3.23 -7.35 4.00
N ARG A 128 3.63 -8.57 4.38
CA ARG A 128 3.53 -9.13 5.75
C ARG A 128 2.10 -9.05 6.31
N LEU A 129 1.13 -9.37 5.46
CA LEU A 129 -0.29 -9.48 5.79
C LEU A 129 -0.64 -10.95 6.03
N SER A 130 -1.65 -11.23 6.88
CA SER A 130 -2.10 -12.61 7.04
C SER A 130 -2.85 -13.09 5.79
N ARG A 131 -2.56 -14.32 5.32
CA ARG A 131 -3.20 -14.92 4.14
C ARG A 131 -4.73 -14.95 4.26
N GLY A 132 -5.25 -15.21 5.48
CA GLY A 132 -6.68 -15.14 5.78
C GLY A 132 -7.30 -13.74 5.62
N LEU A 133 -6.55 -12.66 5.91
CA LEU A 133 -7.00 -11.29 5.66
C LEU A 133 -7.03 -10.98 4.16
N VAL A 134 -5.99 -11.36 3.41
CA VAL A 134 -5.91 -11.16 1.96
C VAL A 134 -7.03 -11.92 1.24
N GLY A 135 -7.27 -13.19 1.63
CA GLY A 135 -8.40 -13.98 1.13
C GLY A 135 -9.75 -13.36 1.47
N ALA A 136 -9.97 -12.94 2.72
CA ALA A 136 -11.22 -12.31 3.11
C ALA A 136 -11.48 -10.96 2.40
N LEU A 137 -10.43 -10.23 2.00
CA LEU A 137 -10.57 -9.02 1.18
C LEU A 137 -10.88 -9.34 -0.28
N ARG A 138 -10.17 -10.31 -0.88
CA ARG A 138 -10.45 -10.78 -2.24
C ARG A 138 -11.89 -11.29 -2.39
N ASP A 139 -12.37 -12.03 -1.40
CA ASP A 139 -13.70 -12.65 -1.41
C ASP A 139 -14.82 -11.68 -0.96
N GLY A 140 -14.51 -10.41 -0.66
CA GLY A 140 -15.49 -9.42 -0.18
C GLY A 140 -16.05 -9.67 1.24
N ARG A 141 -15.46 -10.59 2.01
CA ARG A 141 -15.94 -11.05 3.33
C ARG A 141 -15.47 -10.19 4.51
N ARG A 142 -14.71 -9.13 4.27
CA ARG A 142 -14.21 -8.19 5.28
C ARG A 142 -14.92 -6.84 5.15
N GLY A 143 -15.72 -6.48 6.16
CA GLY A 143 -16.43 -5.20 6.17
C GLY A 143 -15.56 -3.97 6.49
N MET A 144 -14.43 -4.12 7.19
CA MET A 144 -13.51 -3.04 7.56
C MET A 144 -12.05 -3.56 7.60
N VAL A 145 -11.08 -2.69 7.35
CA VAL A 145 -9.62 -2.95 7.50
C VAL A 145 -8.94 -1.83 8.27
N SER A 146 -7.71 -2.01 8.76
CA SER A 146 -6.96 -0.87 9.30
C SER A 146 -6.35 -0.02 8.18
N ARG A 147 -6.25 1.30 8.40
CA ARG A 147 -5.61 2.25 7.48
C ARG A 147 -4.17 1.83 7.13
N TRP A 148 -3.48 1.14 8.03
CA TRP A 148 -2.18 0.53 7.77
C TRP A 148 -2.21 -0.52 6.65
N VAL A 149 -3.18 -1.44 6.66
CA VAL A 149 -3.35 -2.48 5.61
C VAL A 149 -3.69 -1.83 4.27
N GLU A 150 -4.65 -0.91 4.27
CA GLU A 150 -5.06 -0.15 3.08
C GLU A 150 -3.86 0.59 2.47
N ALA A 151 -3.04 1.27 3.29
CA ALA A 151 -1.87 2.01 2.85
C ALA A 151 -0.78 1.10 2.25
N HIS A 152 -0.58 -0.12 2.77
CA HIS A 152 0.34 -1.10 2.17
C HIS A 152 -0.14 -1.57 0.80
N LEU A 153 -1.42 -1.94 0.67
CA LEU A 153 -2.00 -2.37 -0.60
C LEU A 153 -1.94 -1.25 -1.66
N VAL A 154 -2.34 -0.03 -1.30
CA VAL A 154 -2.30 1.14 -2.21
C VAL A 154 -0.87 1.51 -2.60
N ALA A 155 0.09 1.46 -1.66
CA ALA A 155 1.49 1.76 -1.95
C ALA A 155 2.15 0.70 -2.85
N ALA A 156 1.73 -0.57 -2.73
CA ALA A 156 2.17 -1.67 -3.57
C ALA A 156 1.55 -1.62 -4.98
N ALA A 157 0.24 -1.37 -5.10
CA ALA A 157 -0.43 -1.19 -6.40
C ALA A 157 0.22 -0.06 -7.22
N ARG A 158 0.43 1.12 -6.61
CA ARG A 158 1.14 2.22 -7.25
C ARG A 158 2.60 1.91 -7.59
N MET A 159 3.23 0.94 -6.91
CA MET A 159 4.60 0.53 -7.24
C MET A 159 4.65 -0.29 -8.53
N VAL A 160 3.71 -1.21 -8.75
CA VAL A 160 3.64 -2.00 -9.99
C VAL A 160 3.23 -1.12 -11.17
N GLU A 161 2.25 -0.24 -10.99
CA GLU A 161 1.82 0.77 -11.98
C GLU A 161 2.96 1.73 -12.40
N SER A 162 3.90 2.05 -11.49
CA SER A 162 5.02 2.97 -11.77
C SER A 162 6.21 2.32 -12.49
N ARG A 163 6.17 1.00 -12.74
CA ARG A 163 7.27 0.28 -13.38
C ARG A 163 7.00 0.26 -14.90
N PRO A 164 7.92 0.76 -15.75
CA PRO A 164 7.69 0.73 -17.19
C PRO A 164 7.52 -0.72 -17.67
N LEU A 165 6.52 -0.93 -18.52
CA LEU A 165 6.23 -2.20 -19.19
C LEU A 165 7.49 -2.65 -19.94
N GLY A 166 8.17 -3.69 -19.43
CA GLY A 166 9.43 -4.16 -20.03
C GLY A 166 10.38 -4.94 -19.11
N VAL A 167 10.24 -4.89 -17.78
CA VAL A 167 11.13 -5.67 -16.87
C VAL A 167 10.34 -6.43 -15.79
N GLY A 168 9.93 -7.64 -16.14
CA GLY A 168 9.60 -8.73 -15.21
C GLY A 168 8.26 -8.61 -14.48
N ALA A 169 7.20 -9.13 -15.09
CA ALA A 169 6.29 -9.98 -14.32
C ALA A 169 7.08 -11.22 -13.87
N PRO A 170 6.92 -11.72 -12.63
CA PRO A 170 7.50 -13.01 -12.26
C PRO A 170 6.87 -14.11 -13.13
N ALA A 171 7.70 -15.03 -13.64
CA ALA A 171 7.19 -16.16 -14.41
C ALA A 171 6.32 -17.04 -13.50
N ALA A 172 5.01 -17.05 -13.75
CA ALA A 172 4.10 -18.03 -13.19
C ALA A 172 4.33 -19.38 -13.90
N GLY A 173 5.33 -20.10 -13.43
CA GLY A 173 5.72 -21.45 -13.84
C GLY A 173 6.86 -21.92 -12.91
N THR A 174 6.83 -23.11 -12.33
CA THR A 174 6.24 -24.33 -12.89
C THR A 174 5.54 -25.16 -11.81
N ALA A 175 4.23 -25.33 -11.92
CA ALA A 175 3.54 -26.49 -11.37
C ALA A 175 3.48 -27.56 -12.47
N ALA A 176 4.45 -28.47 -12.49
CA ALA A 176 4.45 -29.67 -13.31
C ALA A 176 4.72 -30.85 -12.38
N GLY A 177 3.86 -31.86 -12.43
CA GLY A 177 3.85 -32.93 -11.45
C GLY A 177 4.98 -33.93 -11.63
N VAL A 178 5.30 -34.63 -10.53
CA VAL A 178 5.92 -35.96 -10.59
C VAL A 178 5.08 -36.86 -9.70
N GLU A 179 4.09 -37.51 -10.32
CA GLU A 179 3.41 -38.68 -9.78
C GLU A 179 3.83 -39.89 -10.62
N HIS A 180 4.64 -40.76 -10.04
CA HIS A 180 4.84 -42.20 -10.36
C HIS A 180 5.54 -42.77 -9.12
N ASP A 181 4.81 -43.39 -8.21
CA ASP A 181 4.33 -44.78 -8.22
C ASP A 181 5.40 -45.81 -7.81
N ARG A 182 5.02 -46.58 -6.77
CA ARG A 182 5.56 -47.83 -6.21
C ARG A 182 7.03 -48.24 -6.46
N ALA A 183 7.68 -48.56 -5.33
CA ALA A 183 8.43 -49.81 -5.21
C ALA A 183 8.24 -50.45 -3.82
N THR A 184 7.43 -51.53 -3.78
CA THR A 184 7.25 -52.37 -2.60
C THR A 184 8.38 -53.41 -2.50
N ARG A 185 9.12 -53.44 -1.38
CA ARG A 185 9.90 -54.60 -0.88
C ARG A 185 10.14 -54.38 0.61
N THR A 186 9.49 -55.07 1.54
CA THR A 186 9.45 -56.53 1.82
C THR A 186 10.75 -57.08 2.41
N ALA A 187 10.67 -57.33 3.72
CA ALA A 187 11.34 -58.38 4.51
C ALA A 187 12.88 -58.42 4.66
N ALA A 188 13.32 -58.18 5.92
CA ALA A 188 13.94 -59.15 6.84
C ALA A 188 15.26 -59.90 6.50
N VAL A 189 15.94 -60.27 7.60
CA VAL A 189 17.08 -61.21 7.74
C VAL A 189 18.47 -60.68 7.38
N ALA A 190 19.17 -60.16 8.39
CA ALA A 190 20.35 -60.82 8.99
C ALA A 190 20.57 -60.27 10.41
#